data_AF-M0K155-F1
#
_entry.id   AF-M0K155-F1
#
_cell.length_a   1.000
_cell.length_b   1.000
_cell.length_c   1.000
_cell.angle_alpha   90.00
_cell.angle_beta   90.00
_cell.angle_gamma   90.00
#
_symmetry.space_group_name_H-M   'P 1'
#
loop_
_entity.id
_entity.type
_entity.pdbx_description
1 polymer ?
#
loop_
_entity_poly.entity_id
_entity_poly.type
_entity_poly.pdbx_seq_one_letter_code
_entity_poly.pdbx_strand_id
1 'polypeptide(L)'
;MSSAASEADLSDGERAGLELIRESGGIHQSDFWKELDVSSRKGSRIVESLFEKDLIQREETVYEGHNTYYLTPAARDLDFSLLMAGDQLSPFIGDEEVDPHDDTFSQWVMTLAYED
;
A
#
# COMPACT_ATOMS: atom_id res chain seq x y z
N MET A 1 16.81 0.00 -6.66
CA MET A 1 16.66 1.45 -6.44
C MET A 1 15.90 1.63 -5.14
N SER A 2 16.36 2.47 -4.21
CA SER A 2 15.58 2.80 -3.00
C SER A 2 14.30 3.54 -3.39
N SER A 3 13.19 3.36 -2.68
CA SER A 3 11.90 4.07 -2.90
C SER A 3 12.10 5.58 -3.00
N ALA A 4 12.98 6.12 -2.15
CA ALA A 4 13.35 7.52 -2.13
C ALA A 4 13.93 8.05 -3.46
N ALA A 5 14.60 7.21 -4.25
CA ALA A 5 15.18 7.62 -5.54
C ALA A 5 14.12 7.71 -6.65
N SER A 6 13.10 6.84 -6.63
CA SER A 6 12.00 6.87 -7.60
C SER A 6 11.00 8.00 -7.35
N GLU A 7 10.94 8.51 -6.11
CA GLU A 7 10.00 9.57 -5.71
C GLU A 7 10.59 11.00 -5.84
N ALA A 8 11.92 11.12 -5.97
CA ALA A 8 12.60 12.41 -6.05
C ALA A 8 12.17 13.26 -7.27
N ASP A 9 11.85 12.61 -8.38
CA ASP A 9 11.48 13.25 -9.66
C ASP A 9 9.96 13.41 -9.84
N LEU A 10 9.16 13.23 -8.78
CA LEU A 10 7.71 13.42 -8.85
C LEU A 10 7.35 14.91 -8.83
N SER A 11 6.47 15.30 -9.74
CA SER A 11 5.75 16.57 -9.64
C SER A 11 4.83 16.58 -8.42
N ASP A 12 4.42 17.76 -7.96
CA ASP A 12 3.52 17.88 -6.80
C ASP A 12 2.20 17.13 -6.99
N GLY A 13 1.68 17.09 -8.21
CA GLY A 13 0.46 16.34 -8.53
C GLY A 13 0.66 14.82 -8.48
N GLU A 14 1.82 14.32 -8.91
CA GLU A 14 2.14 12.89 -8.78
C GLU A 14 2.39 12.51 -7.33
N ARG A 15 3.07 13.37 -6.55
CA ARG A 15 3.31 13.13 -5.12
C ARG A 15 1.99 13.10 -4.34
N ALA A 16 1.10 14.06 -4.57
CA ALA A 16 -0.22 14.07 -3.96
C ALA A 16 -1.05 12.85 -4.36
N GLY A 17 -0.96 12.41 -5.62
CA GLY A 17 -1.67 11.21 -6.07
C GLY A 17 -1.12 9.92 -5.48
N LEU A 18 0.21 9.79 -5.37
CA LEU A 18 0.81 8.64 -4.72
C LEU A 18 0.40 8.55 -3.25
N GLU A 19 0.41 9.69 -2.54
CA GLU A 19 -0.01 9.75 -1.14
C GLU A 19 -1.47 9.34 -0.97
N LEU A 20 -2.37 9.85 -1.82
CA LEU A 20 -3.78 9.47 -1.79
C LEU A 20 -3.98 7.95 -1.93
N ILE A 21 -3.24 7.29 -2.84
CA ILE A 21 -3.32 5.84 -3.04
C ILE A 21 -2.80 5.07 -1.82
N ARG A 22 -1.75 5.58 -1.16
CA ARG A 22 -1.19 5.01 0.07
C ARG A 22 -2.17 5.14 1.24
N GLU A 23 -2.68 6.34 1.49
CA GLU A 23 -3.61 6.61 2.58
C GLU A 23 -4.93 5.84 2.44
N SER A 24 -5.41 5.65 1.21
CA SER A 24 -6.64 4.91 0.97
C SER A 24 -6.45 3.38 1.01
N GLY A 25 -5.21 2.89 0.91
CA GLY A 25 -4.89 1.47 0.72
C GLY A 25 -5.36 0.91 -0.63
N GLY A 26 -5.95 1.76 -1.47
CA GLY A 26 -6.52 1.44 -2.77
C GLY A 26 -7.72 2.32 -3.11
N ILE A 27 -7.90 2.66 -4.39
CA ILE A 27 -8.96 3.57 -4.85
C ILE A 27 -9.32 3.30 -6.30
N HIS A 28 -10.61 3.40 -6.65
CA HIS A 28 -11.01 3.37 -8.05
C HIS A 28 -10.48 4.61 -8.77
N GLN A 29 -9.87 4.42 -9.93
CA GLN A 29 -9.29 5.48 -10.73
C GLN A 29 -10.31 6.59 -11.05
N SER A 30 -11.59 6.26 -11.14
CA SER A 30 -12.67 7.23 -11.31
C SER A 30 -12.86 8.19 -10.15
N ASP A 31 -12.59 7.73 -8.94
CA ASP A 31 -12.69 8.54 -7.73
C ASP A 31 -11.37 9.24 -7.42
N PHE A 32 -10.25 8.62 -7.78
CA PHE A 32 -8.91 9.19 -7.64
C PHE A 32 -8.82 10.64 -8.16
N TRP A 33 -9.26 10.91 -9.39
CA TRP A 33 -9.21 12.29 -9.91
C TRP A 33 -10.26 13.22 -9.33
N LYS A 34 -11.39 12.69 -8.81
CA LYS A 34 -12.38 13.49 -8.09
C LYS A 34 -11.79 13.97 -6.77
N GLU A 35 -11.15 13.06 -6.04
CA GLU A 35 -10.56 13.34 -4.72
C GLU A 35 -9.34 14.26 -4.81
N LEU A 36 -8.52 14.12 -5.86
CA LEU A 36 -7.42 15.03 -6.17
C LEU A 36 -7.86 16.40 -6.72
N ASP A 37 -9.15 16.61 -6.96
CA ASP A 37 -9.71 17.80 -7.61
C ASP A 37 -9.01 18.11 -8.96
N VAL A 38 -8.89 17.09 -9.82
CA VAL A 38 -8.28 17.22 -11.15
C VAL A 38 -9.18 16.65 -12.24
N SER A 39 -8.99 17.14 -13.47
CA SER A 39 -9.67 16.53 -14.64
C SER A 39 -9.23 15.07 -14.82
N SER A 40 -10.12 14.22 -15.35
CA SER A 40 -9.82 12.83 -15.69
C SER A 40 -8.59 12.68 -16.58
N ARG A 41 -8.40 13.58 -17.57
CA ARG A 41 -7.20 13.59 -18.42
C ARG A 41 -5.91 13.81 -17.62
N LYS A 42 -5.92 14.70 -16.62
CA LYS A 42 -4.76 14.94 -15.75
C LYS A 42 -4.57 13.76 -14.79
N GLY A 43 -5.65 13.25 -14.21
CA GLY A 43 -5.64 12.07 -13.35
C GLY A 43 -5.04 10.85 -14.04
N SER A 44 -5.49 10.52 -15.25
CA SER A 44 -4.95 9.40 -16.03
C SER A 44 -3.45 9.53 -16.31
N ARG A 45 -2.94 10.74 -16.58
CA ARG A 45 -1.49 10.95 -16.76
C ARG A 45 -0.70 10.75 -15.48
N ILE A 46 -1.25 11.16 -14.34
CA ILE A 46 -0.63 10.90 -13.03
C ILE A 46 -0.57 9.39 -12.79
N VAL A 47 -1.69 8.69 -12.96
CA VAL A 47 -1.74 7.23 -12.76
C VAL A 47 -0.78 6.51 -13.68
N GLU A 48 -0.74 6.85 -14.97
CA GLU A 48 0.16 6.24 -15.95
C GLU A 48 1.63 6.45 -15.56
N SER A 49 2.02 7.67 -15.19
CA SER A 49 3.39 7.97 -14.73
C SER A 49 3.76 7.21 -13.46
N LEU A 50 2.86 7.16 -12.46
CA LEU A 50 3.11 6.42 -11.22
C LEU A 50 3.22 4.91 -11.46
N PHE A 51 2.39 4.37 -12.36
CA PHE A 51 2.42 2.97 -12.76
C PHE A 51 3.71 2.63 -13.51
N GLU A 52 4.14 3.45 -14.47
CA GLU A 52 5.40 3.26 -15.21
C GLU A 52 6.65 3.36 -14.31
N LYS A 53 6.56 4.09 -13.20
CA LYS A 53 7.61 4.19 -12.17
C LYS A 53 7.55 3.04 -11.15
N ASP A 54 6.64 2.07 -11.33
CA ASP A 54 6.40 0.94 -10.42
C ASP A 54 6.05 1.37 -8.98
N LEU A 55 5.45 2.56 -8.80
CA LEU A 55 5.05 3.11 -7.50
C LEU A 55 3.64 2.71 -7.09
N ILE A 56 2.83 2.25 -8.04
CA ILE A 56 1.47 1.76 -7.82
C ILE A 56 1.23 0.51 -8.67
N GLN A 57 0.19 -0.24 -8.34
CA GLN A 57 -0.39 -1.27 -9.18
C GLN A 57 -1.78 -0.83 -9.65
N ARG A 58 -2.25 -1.42 -10.75
CA ARG A 58 -3.61 -1.20 -11.26
C ARG A 58 -4.21 -2.52 -11.74
N GLU A 59 -5.48 -2.73 -11.43
CA GLU A 59 -6.25 -3.89 -11.88
C GLU A 59 -7.52 -3.42 -12.59
N GLU A 60 -7.88 -4.07 -13.71
CA GLU A 60 -9.14 -3.77 -14.40
C GLU A 60 -10.34 -4.18 -13.55
N THR A 61 -11.32 -3.30 -13.43
CA THR A 61 -12.53 -3.56 -12.66
C THR A 61 -13.74 -2.84 -13.24
N VAL A 62 -14.94 -3.19 -12.75
CA VAL A 62 -16.19 -2.49 -13.04
C VAL A 62 -16.62 -1.76 -11.77
N TYR A 63 -16.74 -0.44 -11.86
CA TYR A 63 -17.20 0.40 -10.76
C TYR A 63 -18.33 1.30 -11.24
N GLU A 64 -19.43 1.32 -10.50
CA GLU A 64 -20.66 2.07 -10.87
C GLU A 64 -21.15 1.80 -12.30
N GLY A 65 -20.95 0.57 -12.81
CA GLY A 65 -21.37 0.18 -14.17
C GLY A 65 -20.42 0.63 -15.29
N HIS A 66 -19.26 1.17 -14.95
CA HIS A 66 -18.23 1.59 -15.90
C HIS A 66 -16.93 0.80 -15.70
N ASN A 67 -16.31 0.39 -16.81
CA ASN A 67 -14.96 -0.17 -16.77
C ASN A 67 -13.98 0.91 -16.32
N THR A 68 -13.17 0.59 -15.31
CA THR A 68 -12.14 1.46 -14.75
C THR A 68 -10.99 0.61 -14.22
N TYR A 69 -10.06 1.24 -13.50
CA TYR A 69 -9.00 0.55 -12.78
C TYR A 69 -9.18 0.73 -11.27
N TYR A 70 -8.84 -0.30 -10.50
CA TYR A 70 -8.57 -0.17 -9.07
C TYR A 70 -7.07 0.02 -8.87
N LEU A 71 -6.69 1.12 -8.24
CA LEU A 71 -5.30 1.51 -8.02
C LEU A 71 -4.90 1.09 -6.61
N THR A 72 -3.74 0.48 -6.42
CA THR A 72 -3.21 0.09 -5.10
C THR A 72 -1.76 0.49 -4.95
N PRO A 73 -1.26 0.66 -3.71
CA PRO A 73 0.17 0.89 -3.48
C PRO A 73 1.02 -0.24 -4.06
N ALA A 74 2.24 0.08 -4.50
CA ALA A 74 3.22 -0.95 -4.78
C ALA A 74 3.52 -1.76 -3.50
N ALA A 75 3.79 -3.05 -3.61
CA ALA A 75 4.07 -3.91 -2.46
C ALA A 75 5.21 -3.39 -1.57
N ARG A 76 6.16 -2.64 -2.16
CA ARG A 76 7.27 -1.98 -1.46
C ARG A 76 6.83 -0.87 -0.48
N ASP A 77 5.61 -0.35 -0.65
CA ASP A 77 5.04 0.75 0.13
C ASP A 77 4.03 0.26 1.17
N LEU A 78 3.79 -1.05 1.27
CA LEU A 78 2.97 -1.60 2.34
C LEU A 78 3.72 -1.49 3.66
N ASP A 79 3.11 -0.83 4.64
CA ASP A 79 3.65 -0.72 5.98
C ASP A 79 3.35 -1.99 6.79
N PHE A 80 4.36 -2.85 6.90
CA PHE A 80 4.30 -4.07 7.71
C PHE A 80 4.66 -3.83 9.18
N SER A 81 4.96 -2.59 9.60
CA SER A 81 5.34 -2.30 10.99
C SER A 81 4.28 -2.73 12.00
N LEU A 82 3.00 -2.63 11.64
CA LEU A 82 1.87 -3.10 12.47
C LEU A 82 1.84 -4.63 12.63
N LEU A 83 2.50 -5.36 11.74
CA LEU A 83 2.58 -6.81 11.73
C LEU A 83 3.91 -7.32 12.30
N MET A 84 4.79 -6.42 12.74
CA MET A 84 6.12 -6.72 13.24
C MET A 84 6.37 -6.14 14.63
N ALA A 85 7.31 -6.73 15.35
CA ALA A 85 7.99 -6.10 16.48
C ALA A 85 9.48 -6.41 16.36
N GLY A 86 10.33 -5.39 16.48
CA GLY A 86 11.74 -5.54 16.10
C GLY A 86 11.88 -5.91 14.62
N ASP A 87 12.66 -6.95 14.33
CA ASP A 87 12.81 -7.55 13.01
C ASP A 87 11.95 -8.82 12.81
N GLN A 88 11.06 -9.13 13.77
CA GLN A 88 10.21 -10.33 13.74
C GLN A 88 8.76 -10.01 13.36
N LEU A 89 8.17 -10.84 12.50
CA LEU A 89 6.73 -10.86 12.22
C LEU A 89 5.96 -11.43 13.42
N SER A 90 4.73 -10.96 13.62
CA SER A 90 3.77 -11.58 14.54
C SER A 90 3.53 -13.05 14.15
N PRO A 91 3.50 -13.99 15.11
CA PRO A 91 3.39 -15.41 14.81
C PRO A 91 2.03 -15.84 14.25
N PHE A 92 1.00 -14.99 14.33
CA PHE A 92 -0.36 -15.31 13.90
C PHE A 92 -0.77 -14.65 12.58
N ILE A 93 0.20 -14.19 11.79
CA ILE A 93 -0.09 -13.67 10.44
C ILE A 93 -0.57 -14.82 9.55
N GLY A 94 -1.82 -14.73 9.11
CA GLY A 94 -2.40 -15.67 8.13
C GLY A 94 -2.80 -17.04 8.70
N ASP A 95 -2.80 -17.20 10.03
CA ASP A 95 -3.30 -18.41 10.68
C ASP A 95 -4.81 -18.29 10.93
N GLU A 96 -5.59 -19.21 10.35
CA GLU A 96 -7.04 -19.25 10.50
C GLU A 96 -7.48 -20.01 11.77
N GLU A 97 -6.59 -20.79 12.39
CA GLU A 97 -6.86 -21.63 13.57
C GLU A 97 -5.87 -21.35 14.72
N VAL A 98 -6.07 -20.23 15.43
CA VAL A 98 -5.27 -19.89 16.62
C VAL A 98 -5.74 -20.69 17.84
N ASP A 99 -4.85 -21.50 18.43
CA ASP A 99 -5.08 -22.15 19.73
C ASP A 99 -4.74 -21.17 20.87
N PRO A 100 -5.72 -20.72 21.69
CA PRO A 100 -5.47 -19.79 22.80
C PRO A 100 -4.66 -20.40 23.95
N HIS A 101 -4.42 -21.72 23.95
CA HIS A 101 -3.60 -22.41 24.93
C HIS A 101 -2.16 -22.65 24.46
N ASP A 102 -1.83 -22.31 23.21
CA ASP A 102 -0.47 -22.38 22.68
C ASP A 102 0.41 -21.27 23.29
N ASP A 103 1.67 -21.58 23.54
CA ASP A 103 2.64 -20.66 24.12
C ASP A 103 3.43 -19.85 23.08
N THR A 104 3.19 -20.06 21.78
CA THR A 104 3.85 -19.41 20.63
C THR A 104 3.93 -17.88 20.79
N PHE A 105 2.83 -17.23 21.17
CA PHE A 105 2.84 -15.77 21.39
C PHE A 105 3.74 -15.37 22.56
N SER A 106 3.71 -16.14 23.64
CA SER A 106 4.53 -15.88 24.82
C SER A 106 6.00 -16.10 24.51
N GLN A 107 6.35 -17.12 23.74
CA GLN A 107 7.72 -17.35 23.25
C GLN A 107 8.18 -16.19 22.37
N TRP A 108 7.36 -15.73 21.43
CA TRP A 108 7.66 -14.58 20.59
C TRP A 108 7.94 -13.31 21.42
N VAL A 109 7.09 -12.97 22.39
CA VAL A 109 7.31 -11.84 23.31
C VAL A 109 8.61 -12.00 24.11
N MET A 110 8.89 -13.21 24.59
CA MET A 110 10.13 -13.46 25.33
C MET A 110 11.36 -13.26 24.44
N THR A 111 11.35 -13.78 23.21
CA THR A 111 12.46 -13.58 22.25
C THR A 111 12.74 -12.10 22.02
N LEU A 112 11.71 -11.30 21.77
CA LEU A 112 11.86 -9.84 21.60
C LEU A 112 12.46 -9.14 22.82
N ALA A 113 12.17 -9.63 24.03
CA ALA A 113 12.69 -9.04 25.27
C ALA A 113 14.16 -9.41 25.54
N TYR A 114 14.69 -10.44 24.87
CA TYR A 114 16.05 -10.95 25.06
C TYR A 114 16.95 -10.79 23.81
N GLU A 115 16.45 -10.19 22.72
CA GLU A 115 17.24 -9.71 21.59
C GLU A 115 17.78 -8.29 21.91
N ASP A 116 19.11 -8.16 21.96
CA ASP A 116 19.85 -6.88 22.14
C ASP A 116 20.01 -6.10 20.83
#